data_AF-A0A7X6I9U8-F1
#
_entry.id   AF-A0A7X6I9U8-F1
#
_cell.length_a   1.000
_cell.length_b   1.000
_cell.length_c   1.000
_cell.angle_alpha   90.00
_cell.angle_beta   90.00
_cell.angle_gamma   90.00
#
_symmetry.space_group_name_H-M   'P 1'
#
loop_
_entity.id
_entity.type
_entity.pdbx_description
1 polymer ?
#
loop_
_entity_poly.entity_id
_entity_poly.type
_entity_poly.pdbx_seq_one_letter_code
_entity_poly.pdbx_strand_id
1 'polypeptide(L)'
;MANEKLSALVEANIESLTELWIQAVRSDVRIDSDAALSRLELRDHVPAIIEEICELLRADETPSPTNTLEGRVKVYLRFQQGYRGRELAREVSLLRTKMLDFLADRCANPLMNVDLKAYYPAARIINLYMDEVLINAISAYSEAA
;
A
#
# COMPACT_ATOMS: atom_id res chain seq x y z
N MET A 1 -18.74 0.23 11.99
CA MET A 1 -18.18 1.61 12.09
C MET A 1 -17.72 2.10 10.70
N ALA A 2 -17.37 3.37 10.49
CA ALA A 2 -16.99 3.88 9.15
C ALA A 2 -15.78 3.14 8.57
N ASN A 3 -14.73 2.92 9.37
CA ASN A 3 -13.55 2.16 8.93
C ASN A 3 -13.88 0.70 8.56
N GLU A 4 -14.84 0.08 9.23
CA GLU A 4 -15.29 -1.28 8.89
C GLU A 4 -15.94 -1.33 7.50
N LYS A 5 -16.76 -0.34 7.15
CA LYS A 5 -17.33 -0.21 5.80
C LYS A 5 -16.24 0.04 4.75
N LEU A 6 -15.28 0.89 5.07
CA LEU A 6 -14.16 1.21 4.17
C LEU A 6 -13.22 0.02 3.99
N SER A 7 -12.95 -0.72 5.07
CA SER A 7 -12.18 -1.97 5.03
C SER A 7 -12.88 -2.99 4.15
N ALA A 8 -14.16 -3.28 4.37
CA ALA A 8 -14.93 -4.20 3.53
C ALA A 8 -14.96 -3.77 2.05
N LEU A 9 -15.03 -2.47 1.77
CA LEU A 9 -14.96 -1.93 0.42
C LEU A 9 -13.58 -2.21 -0.22
N VAL A 10 -12.49 -1.99 0.51
CA VAL A 10 -11.12 -2.25 0.03
C VAL A 10 -10.90 -3.75 -0.17
N GLU A 11 -11.27 -4.59 0.80
CA GLU A 11 -11.16 -6.05 0.75
C GLU A 11 -11.84 -6.62 -0.50
N ALA A 12 -13.07 -6.18 -0.77
CA ALA A 12 -13.82 -6.60 -1.95
C ALA A 12 -13.19 -6.18 -3.29
N ASN A 13 -12.19 -5.29 -3.27
CA ASN A 13 -11.56 -4.71 -4.46
C ASN A 13 -10.03 -4.87 -4.47
N ILE A 14 -9.44 -5.72 -3.62
CA ILE A 14 -7.98 -5.93 -3.53
C ILE A 14 -7.38 -6.24 -4.90
N GLU A 15 -8.00 -7.14 -5.66
CA GLU A 15 -7.50 -7.50 -6.99
C GLU A 15 -7.52 -6.31 -7.95
N SER A 16 -8.64 -5.56 -8.00
CA SER A 16 -8.74 -4.37 -8.84
C SER A 16 -7.74 -3.28 -8.43
N LEU A 17 -7.53 -3.07 -7.13
CA LEU A 17 -6.55 -2.11 -6.61
C LEU A 17 -5.12 -2.52 -6.96
N THR A 18 -4.80 -3.81 -6.81
CA THR A 18 -3.51 -4.36 -7.19
C THR A 18 -3.25 -4.14 -8.68
N GLU A 19 -4.26 -4.34 -9.53
CA GLU A 19 -4.14 -4.11 -10.96
C GLU A 19 -3.96 -2.64 -11.33
N LEU A 20 -4.71 -1.73 -10.70
CA LEU A 20 -4.52 -0.28 -10.87
C LEU A 20 -3.12 0.16 -10.46
N TRP A 21 -2.58 -0.40 -9.38
CA TRP A 21 -1.23 -0.14 -8.94
C TRP A 21 -0.18 -0.68 -9.92
N ILE A 22 -0.31 -1.94 -10.41
CA ILE A 22 0.59 -2.52 -11.42
C ILE A 22 0.63 -1.64 -12.68
N GLN A 23 -0.52 -1.15 -13.14
CA GLN A 23 -0.59 -0.26 -14.29
C GLN A 23 0.12 1.08 -14.03
N ALA A 24 -0.05 1.65 -12.83
CA ALA A 24 0.59 2.88 -12.44
C ALA A 24 2.12 2.75 -12.37
N VAL A 25 2.62 1.65 -11.79
CA VAL A 25 4.05 1.32 -11.72
C VAL A 25 4.63 1.16 -13.11
N ARG A 26 4.00 0.35 -13.98
CA ARG A 26 4.47 0.13 -15.36
C ARG A 26 4.43 1.37 -16.24
N SER A 27 3.61 2.37 -15.90
CA SER A 27 3.50 3.62 -16.64
C SER A 27 4.48 4.70 -16.13
N ASP A 28 5.08 4.51 -14.95
CA ASP A 28 6.03 5.45 -14.40
C ASP A 28 7.43 5.21 -14.97
N VAL A 29 7.82 6.02 -15.97
CA VAL A 29 9.13 5.96 -16.65
C VAL A 29 10.33 6.10 -15.72
N ARG A 30 10.11 6.47 -14.46
CA ARG A 30 11.17 6.64 -13.47
C ARG A 30 11.41 5.36 -12.65
N ILE A 31 10.61 4.32 -12.88
CA ILE A 31 10.75 2.97 -12.32
C ILE A 31 11.28 2.07 -13.44
N ASP A 32 12.61 1.88 -13.46
CA ASP A 32 13.31 1.21 -14.57
C ASP A 32 13.57 -0.28 -14.28
N SER A 33 13.76 -0.63 -13.00
CA SER A 33 14.00 -2.00 -12.52
C SER A 33 12.82 -2.95 -12.74
N ASP A 34 11.58 -2.46 -12.80
CA ASP A 34 10.39 -3.27 -13.01
C ASP A 34 10.16 -3.69 -14.46
N ALA A 35 10.88 -3.10 -15.42
CA ALA A 35 10.88 -3.60 -16.79
C ALA A 35 11.40 -5.04 -16.88
N ALA A 36 12.22 -5.46 -15.91
CA ALA A 36 12.79 -6.80 -15.81
C ALA A 36 11.96 -7.78 -14.98
N LEU A 37 11.07 -7.31 -14.09
CA LEU A 37 10.25 -8.18 -13.25
C LEU A 37 9.03 -8.70 -14.01
N SER A 38 8.75 -9.99 -13.83
CA SER A 38 7.51 -10.58 -14.27
C SER A 38 6.34 -9.93 -13.52
N ARG A 39 5.17 -9.87 -14.17
CA ARG A 39 3.93 -9.39 -13.54
C ARG A 39 3.59 -10.13 -12.24
N LEU A 40 3.96 -11.41 -12.15
CA LEU A 40 3.76 -12.25 -10.97
C LEU A 40 4.63 -11.76 -9.82
N GLU A 41 5.93 -11.59 -10.05
CA GLU A 41 6.84 -11.06 -9.05
C GLU A 41 6.36 -9.70 -8.56
N LEU A 42 5.99 -8.77 -9.43
CA LEU A 42 5.47 -7.45 -8.99
C LEU A 42 4.22 -7.57 -8.10
N ARG A 43 3.31 -8.50 -8.41
CA ARG A 43 2.02 -8.68 -7.72
C ARG A 43 2.15 -9.29 -6.31
N ASP A 44 3.11 -10.18 -6.09
CA ASP A 44 3.07 -11.18 -4.99
C ASP A 44 3.00 -10.64 -3.55
N HIS A 45 3.24 -9.34 -3.33
CA HIS A 45 3.29 -8.73 -2.00
C HIS A 45 2.22 -7.67 -1.76
N VAL A 46 1.63 -7.09 -2.81
CA VAL A 46 0.68 -5.98 -2.68
C VAL A 46 -0.64 -6.39 -2.05
N PRO A 47 -1.25 -7.55 -2.40
CA PRO A 47 -2.47 -8.01 -1.72
C PRO A 47 -2.30 -8.11 -0.20
N ALA A 48 -1.19 -8.68 0.28
CA ALA A 48 -0.92 -8.83 1.70
C ALA A 48 -0.78 -7.46 2.41
N ILE A 49 -0.13 -6.49 1.77
CA ILE A 49 -0.07 -5.11 2.29
C ILE A 49 -1.47 -4.51 2.43
N ILE A 50 -2.32 -4.69 1.43
CA ILE A 50 -3.69 -4.16 1.45
C ILE A 50 -4.52 -4.87 2.54
N GLU A 51 -4.35 -6.18 2.71
CA GLU A 51 -5.00 -6.98 3.76
C GLU A 51 -4.62 -6.49 5.17
N GLU A 52 -3.33 -6.27 5.44
CA GLU A 52 -2.85 -5.71 6.72
C GLU A 52 -3.46 -4.31 6.99
N ILE A 53 -3.56 -3.46 5.97
CA ILE A 53 -4.25 -2.17 6.10
C ILE A 53 -5.73 -2.37 6.45
N CYS A 54 -6.40 -3.34 5.83
CA CYS A 54 -7.80 -3.64 6.11
C CYS A 54 -8.01 -4.13 7.55
N GLU A 55 -7.07 -4.90 8.09
CA GLU A 55 -7.06 -5.31 9.50
C GLU A 55 -6.92 -4.12 10.44
N LEU A 56 -5.97 -3.22 10.18
CA LEU A 56 -5.77 -1.99 10.96
C LEU A 56 -7.01 -1.08 10.91
N LEU A 57 -7.64 -0.95 9.74
CA LEU A 57 -8.90 -0.23 9.59
C LEU A 57 -10.02 -0.86 10.45
N ARG A 58 -10.17 -2.19 10.42
CA ARG A 58 -11.18 -2.90 11.23
C ARG A 58 -10.95 -2.72 12.73
N ALA A 59 -9.69 -2.76 13.16
CA ALA A 59 -9.30 -2.60 14.55
C ALA A 59 -9.28 -1.12 15.03
N ASP A 60 -9.36 -0.16 14.09
CA ASP A 60 -9.10 1.27 14.34
C ASP A 60 -7.73 1.50 15.02
N GLU A 61 -6.75 0.68 14.62
CA GLU A 61 -5.41 0.67 15.19
C GLU A 61 -4.44 1.48 14.34
N THR A 62 -3.56 2.21 15.01
CA THR A 62 -2.43 2.82 14.31
C THR A 62 -1.38 1.78 13.98
N PRO A 63 -0.84 1.79 12.74
CA PRO A 63 0.31 0.98 12.39
C PRO A 63 1.44 1.17 13.40
N SER A 64 2.09 0.08 13.79
CA SER A 64 3.22 0.08 14.70
C SER A 64 4.36 -0.77 14.12
N PRO A 65 5.60 -0.58 14.59
CA PRO A 65 6.73 -1.39 14.18
C PRO A 65 6.54 -2.91 14.40
N THR A 66 5.65 -3.30 15.31
CA THR A 66 5.41 -4.70 15.68
C THR A 66 4.27 -5.38 14.90
N ASN A 67 3.37 -4.62 14.28
CA ASN A 67 2.16 -5.17 13.62
C ASN A 67 2.36 -5.55 12.13
N THR A 68 3.59 -5.72 11.66
CA THR A 68 3.91 -5.65 10.22
C THR A 68 5.06 -6.56 9.76
N LEU A 69 5.46 -7.54 10.58
CA LEU A 69 6.74 -8.25 10.41
C LEU A 69 6.78 -9.16 9.17
N GLU A 70 5.68 -9.77 8.75
CA GLU A 70 5.69 -10.76 7.66
C GLU A 70 5.67 -10.13 6.25
N GLY A 71 4.86 -9.09 6.02
CA GLY A 71 4.87 -8.32 4.76
C GLY A 71 6.20 -7.59 4.51
N ARG A 72 6.84 -7.10 5.59
CA ARG A 72 8.15 -6.44 5.55
C ARG A 72 9.23 -7.31 4.90
N VAL A 73 9.31 -8.60 5.24
CA VAL A 73 10.39 -9.49 4.75
C VAL A 73 10.37 -9.67 3.23
N LYS A 74 9.18 -9.72 2.59
CA LYS A 74 9.10 -9.87 1.13
C LYS A 74 9.44 -8.58 0.37
N VAL A 75 9.10 -7.41 0.91
CA VAL A 75 9.56 -6.12 0.39
C VAL A 75 11.09 -6.01 0.53
N TYR A 76 11.64 -6.47 1.66
CA TYR A 76 13.08 -6.49 1.92
C TYR A 76 13.88 -7.44 1.01
N LEU A 77 13.35 -8.62 0.67
CA LEU A 77 14.03 -9.59 -0.19
C LEU A 77 14.30 -9.07 -1.61
N ARG A 78 13.65 -7.98 -2.05
CA ARG A 78 13.89 -7.34 -3.35
C ARG A 78 15.12 -6.45 -3.39
N PHE A 79 15.55 -5.90 -2.24
CA PHE A 79 16.72 -5.02 -2.18
C PHE A 79 18.03 -5.74 -2.51
N GLN A 80 18.09 -7.06 -2.34
CA GLN A 80 19.27 -7.83 -2.71
C GLN A 80 19.42 -8.07 -4.23
N GLN A 81 18.41 -7.75 -5.05
CA GLN A 81 18.40 -8.04 -6.50
C GLN A 81 18.69 -6.82 -7.41
N GLY A 82 19.33 -5.77 -6.89
CA GLY A 82 19.68 -4.57 -7.70
C GLY A 82 18.53 -3.56 -7.85
N TYR A 83 17.44 -3.75 -7.11
CA TYR A 83 16.33 -2.81 -7.01
C TYR A 83 16.77 -1.54 -6.28
N ARG A 84 16.46 -0.36 -6.84
CA ARG A 84 16.97 0.92 -6.30
C ARG A 84 16.00 1.48 -5.29
N GLY A 85 16.46 1.89 -4.10
CA GLY A 85 15.57 2.39 -3.03
C GLY A 85 14.65 3.54 -3.43
N ARG A 86 15.06 4.38 -4.39
CA ARG A 86 14.21 5.45 -4.96
C ARG A 86 13.01 4.94 -5.77
N GLU A 87 13.13 3.75 -6.38
CA GLU A 87 12.07 3.12 -7.18
C GLU A 87 11.04 2.51 -6.24
N LEU A 88 11.48 1.80 -5.21
CA LEU A 88 10.59 1.32 -4.14
C LEU A 88 9.83 2.48 -3.48
N ALA A 89 10.51 3.59 -3.20
CA ALA A 89 9.85 4.76 -2.63
C ALA A 89 8.72 5.29 -3.54
N ARG A 90 8.88 5.16 -4.87
CA ARG A 90 7.82 5.50 -5.84
C ARG A 90 6.72 4.45 -5.87
N GLU A 91 7.04 3.17 -5.86
CA GLU A 91 6.05 2.09 -5.81
C GLU A 91 5.11 2.23 -4.60
N VAL A 92 5.68 2.46 -3.41
CA VAL A 92 4.92 2.67 -2.17
C VAL A 92 4.07 3.93 -2.25
N SER A 93 4.64 5.01 -2.81
CA SER A 93 3.88 6.26 -3.03
C SER A 93 2.71 6.06 -3.99
N LEU A 94 2.91 5.31 -5.08
CA LEU A 94 1.86 4.97 -6.04
C LEU A 94 0.76 4.12 -5.39
N LEU A 95 1.13 3.14 -4.55
CA LEU A 95 0.15 2.32 -3.83
C LEU A 95 -0.71 3.19 -2.90
N ARG A 96 -0.06 4.04 -2.10
CA ARG A 96 -0.74 5.03 -1.24
C ARG A 96 -1.75 5.85 -2.05
N THR A 97 -1.30 6.47 -3.14
CA THR A 97 -2.17 7.31 -3.99
C THR A 97 -3.33 6.50 -4.55
N LYS A 98 -3.11 5.29 -5.08
CA LYS A 98 -4.18 4.47 -5.66
C LYS A 98 -5.22 4.04 -4.64
N MET A 99 -4.81 3.73 -3.41
CA MET A 99 -5.76 3.41 -2.33
C MET A 99 -6.58 4.63 -1.92
N LEU A 100 -5.94 5.80 -1.75
CA LEU A 100 -6.63 7.02 -1.35
C LEU A 100 -7.60 7.53 -2.43
N ASP A 101 -7.18 7.49 -3.70
CA ASP A 101 -8.00 7.84 -4.86
C ASP A 101 -9.23 6.91 -4.93
N PHE A 102 -9.01 5.59 -4.83
CA PHE A 102 -10.07 4.60 -4.86
C PHE A 102 -11.11 4.83 -3.76
N LEU A 103 -10.66 5.08 -2.53
CA LEU A 103 -11.57 5.38 -1.43
C LEU A 103 -12.30 6.70 -1.65
N ALA A 104 -11.62 7.75 -2.10
CA ALA A 104 -12.24 9.05 -2.36
C ALA A 104 -13.35 8.96 -3.43
N ASP A 105 -13.06 8.31 -4.56
CA ASP A 105 -14.00 8.10 -5.66
C ASP A 105 -15.24 7.29 -5.23
N ARG A 106 -15.04 6.27 -4.39
CA ARG A 106 -16.15 5.44 -3.89
C ARG A 106 -16.94 6.14 -2.80
N CYS A 107 -16.30 6.89 -1.91
CA CYS A 107 -16.98 7.68 -0.88
C CYS A 107 -17.81 8.83 -1.49
N ALA A 108 -17.43 9.33 -2.67
CA ALA A 108 -18.22 10.32 -3.39
C ALA A 108 -19.62 9.80 -3.81
N ASN A 109 -19.84 8.47 -3.80
CA ASN A 109 -21.16 7.90 -4.00
C ASN A 109 -22.06 8.21 -2.79
N PRO A 110 -23.19 8.94 -2.96
CA PRO A 110 -24.09 9.29 -1.86
C PRO A 110 -24.61 8.08 -1.06
N LEU A 111 -24.67 6.90 -1.66
CA LEU A 111 -25.12 5.66 -1.01
C LEU A 111 -24.13 5.13 0.04
N MET A 112 -22.85 5.51 -0.05
CA MET A 112 -21.85 5.08 0.93
C MET A 112 -22.06 5.75 2.29
N ASN A 113 -22.63 6.97 2.30
CA ASN A 113 -22.83 7.78 3.51
C ASN A 113 -21.55 7.88 4.37
N VAL A 114 -20.42 8.14 3.70
CA VAL A 114 -19.12 8.40 4.34
C VAL A 114 -18.77 9.87 4.07
N ASP A 115 -18.75 10.68 5.12
CA ASP A 115 -18.31 12.07 5.03
C ASP A 115 -16.79 12.20 5.20
N LEU A 116 -16.27 13.42 5.07
CA LEU A 116 -14.83 13.67 5.21
C LEU A 116 -14.30 13.29 6.60
N LYS A 117 -15.10 13.44 7.67
CA LYS A 117 -14.70 13.08 9.04
C LYS A 117 -14.59 11.56 9.21
N ALA A 118 -15.43 10.81 8.51
CA ALA A 118 -15.40 9.35 8.47
C ALA A 118 -14.28 8.80 7.55
N TYR A 119 -13.93 9.53 6.48
CA TYR A 119 -12.81 9.19 5.59
C TYR A 119 -11.43 9.43 6.24
N TYR A 120 -11.28 10.52 6.99
CA TYR A 120 -9.99 10.96 7.52
C TYR A 120 -9.24 9.88 8.35
N PRO A 121 -9.87 9.14 9.29
CA PRO A 121 -9.19 8.08 10.04
C PRO A 121 -8.61 6.99 9.12
N ALA A 122 -9.36 6.57 8.11
CA ALA A 122 -8.89 5.57 7.16
C ALA A 122 -7.71 6.08 6.33
N ALA A 123 -7.80 7.31 5.82
CA ALA A 123 -6.69 7.95 5.11
C ALA A 123 -5.44 8.08 6.00
N ARG A 124 -5.62 8.39 7.29
CA ARG A 124 -4.52 8.48 8.26
C ARG A 124 -3.85 7.12 8.50
N ILE A 125 -4.62 6.05 8.66
CA ILE A 125 -4.09 4.68 8.82
C ILE A 125 -3.27 4.27 7.60
N ILE A 126 -3.80 4.49 6.39
CA ILE A 126 -3.08 4.20 5.14
C ILE A 126 -1.77 4.97 5.07
N ASN A 127 -1.78 6.28 5.36
CA ASN A 127 -0.57 7.09 5.32
C ASN A 127 0.51 6.59 6.29
N LEU A 128 0.13 6.36 7.55
CA LEU A 128 1.05 5.88 8.57
C LEU A 128 1.62 4.49 8.23
N TYR A 129 0.81 3.61 7.65
CA TYR A 129 1.27 2.28 7.26
C TYR A 129 2.32 2.37 6.16
N MET A 130 2.06 3.19 5.14
CA MET A 130 2.99 3.40 4.03
C MET A 130 4.29 4.08 4.49
N ASP A 131 4.21 4.98 5.48
CA ASP A 131 5.38 5.60 6.09
C ASP A 131 6.24 4.58 6.84
N GLU A 132 5.61 3.66 7.59
CA GLU A 132 6.31 2.53 8.20
C GLU A 132 6.99 1.67 7.13
N VAL A 133 6.30 1.29 6.05
CA VAL A 133 6.92 0.52 4.95
C VAL A 133 8.17 1.23 4.40
N LEU A 134 8.12 2.55 4.19
CA LEU A 134 9.25 3.34 3.71
C LEU A 134 10.40 3.43 4.71
N ILE A 135 10.12 3.72 5.99
CA ILE A 135 11.13 3.80 7.05
C ILE A 135 11.88 2.48 7.14
N ASN A 136 11.14 1.39 7.15
CA ASN A 136 11.70 0.05 7.20
C ASN A 136 12.58 -0.21 5.98
N ALA A 137 12.08 0.04 4.77
CA ALA A 137 12.85 -0.09 3.54
C ALA A 137 14.18 0.68 3.57
N ILE A 138 14.16 1.92 4.08
CA ILE A 138 15.36 2.75 4.24
C ILE A 138 16.32 2.15 5.27
N SER A 139 15.83 1.72 6.43
CA SER A 139 16.67 1.12 7.48
C SER A 139 17.45 -0.09 6.97
N ALA A 140 16.80 -1.02 6.26
CA ALA A 140 17.52 -2.18 5.72
C ALA A 140 18.51 -1.79 4.61
N TYR A 141 18.23 -0.75 3.83
CA TYR A 141 19.20 -0.23 2.86
C TYR A 141 20.43 0.33 3.56
N SER A 142 20.25 1.09 4.65
CA SER A 142 21.37 1.68 5.40
C SER A 142 22.18 0.66 6.21
N GLU A 143 21.57 -0.44 6.64
CA GLU A 143 22.24 -1.50 7.41
C GLU A 143 22.94 -2.53 6.52
N ALA A 144 22.61 -2.59 5.23
CA ALA A 144 23.21 -3.50 4.25
C ALA A 144 24.40 -2.89 3.46
N ALA A 145 24.65 -1.58 3.61
CA ALA A 145 25.71 -0.82 2.94
C ALA A 145 26.94 -0.64 3.84
#